data_AF-A0A923PHS7-F1
#
_entry.id   AF-A0A923PHS7-F1
#
_cell.length_a   1.000
_cell.length_b   1.000
_cell.length_c   1.000
_cell.angle_alpha   90.00
_cell.angle_beta   90.00
_cell.angle_gamma   90.00
#
_symmetry.space_group_name_H-M   'P 1'
#
loop_
_entity.id
_entity.type
_entity.pdbx_description
1 polymer ?
#
loop_
_entity_poly.entity_id
_entity_poly.type
_entity_poly.pdbx_seq_one_letter_code
_entity_poly.pdbx_strand_id
1 'polypeptide(L)'
;MISETTIETVLAHLESHQEDFAREFGAFAEAQPDLIAYLTDEENDAFTEDEQEILLFGAIVIYQSVVAEKGAVAPATEEAISRCEEANYAVLGEGAGTFHDRITPFFERTKEEDLLAFIEDLLVYESEEDTLTKEAREPLFVTLKTVVDVLT
;
A
#
# COMPACT_ATOMS: atom_id res chain seq x y z
N MET A 1 3.18 -1.29 -15.11
CA MET A 1 1.89 -0.61 -15.02
C MET A 1 0.85 -1.67 -14.86
N ILE A 2 0.48 -1.87 -13.61
CA ILE A 2 -0.76 -2.51 -13.19
C ILE A 2 -1.88 -1.56 -13.60
N SER A 3 -2.89 -2.09 -14.30
CA SER A 3 -3.97 -1.26 -14.83
C SER A 3 -5.04 -0.95 -13.78
N GLU A 4 -5.63 0.24 -13.87
CA GLU A 4 -6.83 0.62 -13.11
C GLU A 4 -7.93 -0.48 -13.14
N THR A 5 -8.22 -1.05 -14.31
CA THR A 5 -9.22 -2.14 -14.44
C THR A 5 -8.85 -3.38 -13.62
N THR A 6 -7.56 -3.71 -13.50
CA THR A 6 -7.10 -4.80 -12.64
C THR A 6 -7.40 -4.48 -11.17
N ILE A 7 -7.08 -3.26 -10.73
CA ILE A 7 -7.30 -2.80 -9.35
C ILE A 7 -8.79 -2.80 -9.01
N GLU A 8 -9.65 -2.24 -9.87
CA GLU A 8 -11.11 -2.26 -9.70
C GLU A 8 -11.67 -3.69 -9.61
N THR A 9 -11.15 -4.61 -10.41
CA THR A 9 -11.57 -6.02 -10.37
C THR A 9 -11.20 -6.68 -9.04
N VAL A 10 -10.00 -6.40 -8.52
CA VAL A 10 -9.54 -6.89 -7.21
C VAL A 10 -10.38 -6.29 -6.08
N LEU A 11 -10.67 -4.99 -6.11
CA LEU A 11 -11.52 -4.32 -5.12
C LEU A 11 -12.92 -4.95 -5.09
N ALA A 12 -13.58 -5.07 -6.25
CA ALA A 12 -14.90 -5.69 -6.34
C ALA A 12 -14.90 -7.14 -5.86
N HIS A 13 -13.81 -7.87 -6.09
CA HIS A 13 -13.64 -9.24 -5.61
C HIS A 13 -13.59 -9.29 -4.07
N LEU A 14 -12.73 -8.47 -3.45
CA LEU A 14 -12.54 -8.41 -2.00
C LEU A 14 -13.81 -7.94 -1.28
N GLU A 15 -14.55 -6.97 -1.85
CA GLU A 15 -15.82 -6.49 -1.29
C GLU A 15 -16.92 -7.55 -1.35
N SER A 16 -16.98 -8.33 -2.43
CA SER A 16 -18.04 -9.34 -2.65
C SER A 16 -17.81 -10.65 -1.90
N HIS A 17 -16.56 -10.93 -1.50
CA HIS A 17 -16.15 -12.17 -0.85
C HIS A 17 -15.41 -11.91 0.46
N GLN A 18 -15.99 -11.09 1.36
CA GLN A 18 -15.39 -10.82 2.68
C GLN A 18 -15.06 -12.10 3.49
N GLU A 19 -15.80 -13.19 3.28
CA GLU A 19 -15.52 -14.49 3.92
C GLU A 19 -14.19 -15.11 3.44
N ASP A 20 -13.71 -14.74 2.26
CA ASP A 20 -12.44 -15.19 1.68
C ASP A 20 -11.25 -14.29 2.05
N PHE A 21 -11.48 -13.11 2.61
CA PHE A 21 -10.42 -12.16 2.97
C PHE A 21 -9.34 -12.81 3.83
N ALA A 22 -9.74 -13.54 4.89
CA ALA A 22 -8.80 -14.21 5.78
C ALA A 22 -7.97 -15.29 5.06
N ARG A 23 -8.57 -16.00 4.10
CA ARG A 23 -7.88 -17.01 3.29
C ARG A 23 -6.86 -16.35 2.36
N GLU A 24 -7.24 -15.24 1.74
CA GLU A 24 -6.40 -14.53 0.79
C GLU A 24 -5.27 -13.76 1.46
N PHE A 25 -5.55 -13.18 2.61
CA PHE A 25 -4.53 -12.60 3.48
C PHE A 25 -3.56 -13.67 3.97
N GLY A 26 -4.06 -14.86 4.34
CA GLY A 26 -3.20 -16.00 4.68
C GLY A 26 -2.26 -16.39 3.53
N ALA A 27 -2.76 -16.44 2.29
CA ALA A 27 -1.95 -16.72 1.12
C ALA A 27 -0.93 -15.61 0.82
N PHE A 28 -1.31 -14.33 1.03
CA PHE A 28 -0.39 -13.20 0.95
C PHE A 28 0.73 -13.34 1.98
N ALA A 29 0.39 -13.68 3.23
CA ALA A 29 1.36 -13.85 4.30
C ALA A 29 2.34 -15.00 4.08
N GLU A 30 1.87 -16.12 3.53
CA GLU A 30 2.74 -17.23 3.14
C GLU A 30 3.68 -16.87 1.98
N ALA A 31 3.19 -16.07 1.02
CA ALA A 31 3.97 -15.68 -0.16
C ALA A 31 4.97 -14.55 0.13
N GLN A 32 4.68 -13.68 1.10
CA GLN A 32 5.39 -12.43 1.35
C GLN A 32 5.66 -12.23 2.86
N PRO A 33 6.41 -13.15 3.51
CA PRO A 33 6.57 -13.15 4.97
C PRO A 33 7.27 -11.90 5.51
N ASP A 34 8.32 -11.41 4.85
CA ASP A 34 9.07 -10.22 5.29
C ASP A 34 8.22 -8.94 5.12
N LEU A 35 7.37 -8.89 4.09
CA LEU A 35 6.42 -7.79 3.91
C LEU A 35 5.34 -7.79 4.98
N ILE A 36 4.82 -8.96 5.39
CA ILE A 36 3.90 -9.01 6.52
C ILE A 36 4.58 -8.58 7.80
N ALA A 37 5.80 -9.05 8.06
CA ALA A 37 6.56 -8.62 9.23
C ALA A 37 6.68 -7.09 9.25
N TYR A 38 7.05 -6.47 8.12
CA TYR A 38 7.11 -5.02 7.95
C TYR A 38 5.75 -4.31 8.19
N LEU A 39 4.66 -4.82 7.61
CA LEU A 39 3.32 -4.25 7.77
C LEU A 39 2.75 -4.40 9.19
N THR A 40 3.34 -5.27 10.00
CA THR A 40 2.95 -5.54 11.40
C THR A 40 4.02 -5.17 12.41
N ASP A 41 5.09 -4.47 11.98
CA ASP A 41 6.20 -4.06 12.85
C ASP A 41 5.72 -3.04 13.89
N GLU A 42 6.41 -2.96 15.04
CA GLU A 42 6.10 -2.10 16.18
C GLU A 42 6.14 -0.60 15.81
N GLU A 43 6.81 -0.18 14.73
CA GLU A 43 6.67 1.20 14.21
C GLU A 43 5.25 1.52 13.72
N ASN A 44 4.46 0.51 13.36
CA ASN A 44 3.03 0.65 13.06
C ASN A 44 2.14 0.67 14.32
N ASP A 45 2.68 0.44 15.53
CA ASP A 45 1.90 0.61 16.79
C ASP A 45 1.49 2.07 17.02
N ALA A 46 2.02 3.01 16.22
CA ALA A 46 1.56 4.38 16.19
C ALA A 46 0.19 4.54 15.51
N PHE A 47 -0.23 3.58 14.68
CA PHE A 47 -1.53 3.58 14.02
C PHE A 47 -2.64 3.11 14.96
N THR A 48 -3.84 3.63 14.75
CA THR A 48 -5.05 3.10 15.36
C THR A 48 -5.41 1.73 14.77
N GLU A 49 -6.33 1.00 15.40
CA GLU A 49 -6.86 -0.26 14.86
C GLU A 49 -7.45 -0.04 13.45
N ASP A 50 -8.22 1.03 13.26
CA ASP A 50 -8.82 1.39 11.95
C ASP A 50 -7.74 1.69 10.89
N GLU A 51 -6.70 2.45 11.25
CA GLU A 51 -5.58 2.78 10.35
C GLU A 51 -4.77 1.54 9.95
N GLN A 52 -4.59 0.59 10.89
CA GLN A 52 -3.95 -0.68 10.61
C GLN A 52 -4.82 -1.55 9.67
N GLU A 53 -6.14 -1.55 9.83
CA GLU A 53 -7.05 -2.25 8.91
C GLU A 53 -6.96 -1.66 7.50
N ILE A 54 -6.92 -0.33 7.37
CA ILE A 54 -6.73 0.37 6.09
C ILE A 54 -5.38 -0.02 5.45
N LEU A 55 -4.30 -0.05 6.24
CA LEU A 55 -2.98 -0.45 5.77
C LEU A 55 -2.99 -1.87 5.18
N LEU A 56 -3.53 -2.83 5.93
CA LEU A 56 -3.57 -4.23 5.52
C LEU A 56 -4.48 -4.44 4.30
N PHE A 57 -5.60 -3.71 4.23
CA PHE A 57 -6.49 -3.71 3.07
C PHE A 57 -5.79 -3.17 1.82
N GLY A 58 -5.15 -2.00 1.91
CA GLY A 58 -4.39 -1.43 0.80
C GLY A 58 -3.27 -2.37 0.33
N ALA A 59 -2.55 -2.99 1.26
CA ALA A 59 -1.46 -3.91 0.95
C ALA A 59 -1.92 -5.17 0.20
N ILE A 60 -3.04 -5.79 0.61
CA ILE A 60 -3.57 -6.97 -0.10
C ILE A 60 -4.11 -6.61 -1.49
N VAL A 61 -4.74 -5.43 -1.65
CA VAL A 61 -5.19 -4.95 -2.97
C VAL A 61 -4.00 -4.78 -3.91
N ILE A 62 -2.91 -4.13 -3.44
CA ILE A 62 -1.68 -3.96 -4.23
C ILE A 62 -1.11 -5.33 -4.62
N TYR A 63 -0.94 -6.24 -3.64
CA TYR A 63 -0.39 -7.56 -3.88
C TYR A 63 -1.20 -8.37 -4.90
N GLN A 64 -2.52 -8.44 -4.73
CA GLN A 64 -3.38 -9.19 -5.64
C GLN A 64 -3.41 -8.57 -7.04
N SER A 65 -3.39 -7.24 -7.15
CA SER A 65 -3.34 -6.56 -8.45
C SER A 65 -2.04 -6.85 -9.18
N VAL A 66 -0.91 -6.84 -8.46
CA VAL A 66 0.39 -7.24 -9.01
C VAL A 66 0.38 -8.70 -9.47
N VAL A 67 -0.14 -9.61 -8.65
CA VAL A 67 -0.20 -11.04 -8.99
C VAL A 67 -1.13 -11.31 -10.17
N ALA A 68 -2.25 -10.62 -10.25
CA ALA A 68 -3.22 -10.78 -11.34
C ALA A 68 -2.61 -10.41 -12.70
N GLU A 69 -1.76 -9.38 -12.74
CA GLU A 69 -1.23 -8.85 -14.00
C GLU A 69 0.17 -9.37 -14.34
N LYS A 70 1.04 -9.57 -13.34
CA LYS A 70 2.42 -10.05 -13.54
C LYS A 70 2.61 -11.53 -13.22
N GLY A 71 1.62 -12.19 -12.61
CA GLY A 71 1.73 -13.57 -12.13
C GLY A 71 2.45 -13.66 -10.78
N ALA A 72 2.97 -14.85 -10.44
CA ALA A 72 3.67 -15.05 -9.18
C ALA A 72 4.90 -14.15 -9.06
N VAL A 73 4.93 -13.33 -8.00
CA VAL A 73 6.05 -12.45 -7.65
C VAL A 73 6.96 -13.12 -6.63
N ALA A 74 8.25 -12.82 -6.72
CA ALA A 74 9.21 -13.30 -5.74
C ALA A 74 8.92 -12.69 -4.35
N PRO A 75 9.22 -13.40 -3.25
CA PRO A 75 9.15 -12.83 -1.92
C PRO A 75 10.07 -11.61 -1.80
N ALA A 76 9.54 -10.51 -1.30
CA ALA A 76 10.33 -9.36 -0.89
C ALA A 76 11.27 -9.76 0.25
N THR A 77 12.43 -9.10 0.32
CA THR A 77 13.41 -9.29 1.38
C THR A 77 13.46 -8.06 2.27
N GLU A 78 13.74 -8.23 3.56
CA GLU A 78 13.98 -7.13 4.52
C GLU A 78 14.90 -6.02 3.97
N GLU A 79 16.03 -6.38 3.33
CA GLU A 79 16.97 -5.41 2.73
C GLU A 79 16.33 -4.60 1.59
N ALA A 80 15.47 -5.22 0.78
CA ALA A 80 14.78 -4.55 -0.31
C ALA A 80 13.70 -3.60 0.22
N ILE A 81 12.96 -4.03 1.25
CA ILE A 81 11.93 -3.24 1.92
C ILE A 81 12.55 -1.97 2.52
N SER A 82 13.57 -2.13 3.38
CA SER A 82 14.25 -1.00 4.02
C SER A 82 14.83 -0.01 3.01
N ARG A 83 15.48 -0.52 1.94
CA ARG A 83 16.02 0.35 0.88
C ARG A 83 14.93 1.14 0.15
N CYS A 84 13.80 0.50 -0.17
CA CYS A 84 12.69 1.16 -0.84
C CYS A 84 12.01 2.21 0.07
N GLU A 85 11.82 1.88 1.34
CA GLU A 85 11.25 2.80 2.33
C GLU A 85 12.13 4.04 2.55
N GLU A 86 13.43 3.86 2.75
CA GLU A 86 14.37 4.98 2.87
C GLU A 86 14.33 5.89 1.63
N ALA A 87 14.28 5.28 0.43
CA ALA A 87 14.14 6.04 -0.81
C ALA A 87 12.81 6.80 -0.88
N ASN A 88 11.71 6.18 -0.45
CA ASN A 88 10.39 6.79 -0.44
C ASN A 88 10.32 7.97 0.55
N TYR A 89 10.87 7.84 1.77
CA TYR A 89 10.96 8.96 2.70
C TYR A 89 11.83 10.10 2.17
N ALA A 90 12.91 9.79 1.44
CA ALA A 90 13.72 10.81 0.79
C ALA A 90 12.90 11.62 -0.23
N VAL A 91 12.08 10.96 -1.06
CA VAL A 91 11.17 11.63 -2.02
C VAL A 91 10.10 12.46 -1.30
N LEU A 92 9.49 11.91 -0.23
CA LEU A 92 8.47 12.62 0.55
C LEU A 92 9.01 13.92 1.17
N GLY A 93 10.29 13.93 1.57
CA GLY A 93 10.98 15.09 2.13
C GLY A 93 11.28 16.21 1.12
N GLU A 94 11.17 15.94 -0.19
CA GLU A 94 11.30 16.97 -1.23
C GLU A 94 10.02 17.80 -1.37
N GLY A 95 8.87 17.22 -1.03
CA GLY A 95 7.56 17.86 -1.09
C GLY A 95 7.32 18.82 0.07
N ALA A 96 6.55 19.87 -0.17
CA ALA A 96 6.14 20.83 0.86
C ALA A 96 4.70 21.30 0.61
N GLY A 97 3.92 21.49 1.68
CA GLY A 97 2.55 21.97 1.57
C GLY A 97 1.54 20.93 2.06
N THR A 98 0.48 20.75 1.27
CA THR A 98 -0.59 19.78 1.57
C THR A 98 -0.11 18.34 1.33
N PHE A 99 -0.87 17.36 1.83
CA PHE A 99 -0.61 15.94 1.56
C PHE A 99 -0.43 15.66 0.06
N HIS A 100 -1.34 16.19 -0.77
CA HIS A 100 -1.29 16.08 -2.23
C HIS A 100 0.01 16.67 -2.82
N ASP A 101 0.41 17.86 -2.38
CA ASP A 101 1.67 18.49 -2.84
C ASP A 101 2.90 17.64 -2.48
N ARG A 102 2.84 16.92 -1.35
CA ARG A 102 3.94 16.09 -0.86
C ARG A 102 4.07 14.75 -1.57
N ILE A 103 2.96 14.18 -2.04
CA ILE A 103 2.98 12.91 -2.79
C ILE A 103 3.13 13.11 -4.31
N THR A 104 2.90 14.32 -4.82
CA THR A 104 3.07 14.66 -6.24
C THR A 104 4.41 14.19 -6.84
N PRO A 105 5.58 14.35 -6.18
CA PRO A 105 6.86 13.89 -6.74
C PRO A 105 6.95 12.39 -7.00
N PHE A 106 6.12 11.57 -6.34
CA PHE A 106 6.10 10.12 -6.57
C PHE A 106 5.47 9.76 -7.92
N PHE A 107 4.43 10.49 -8.34
CA PHE A 107 3.75 10.28 -9.63
C PHE A 107 4.69 10.55 -10.81
N GLU A 108 5.62 11.50 -10.68
CA GLU A 108 6.61 11.81 -11.72
C GLU A 108 7.70 10.72 -11.88
N ARG A 109 7.82 9.83 -10.88
CA ARG A 109 8.95 8.88 -10.74
C ARG A 109 8.52 7.41 -10.85
N THR A 110 7.23 7.14 -10.96
CA THR A 110 6.69 5.78 -11.01
C THR A 110 6.19 5.42 -12.42
N LYS A 111 6.10 4.12 -12.70
CA LYS A 111 5.34 3.59 -13.84
C LYS A 111 4.00 2.97 -13.41
N GLU A 112 3.74 3.00 -12.12
CA GLU A 112 2.59 2.37 -11.47
C GLU A 112 1.64 3.46 -10.97
N GLU A 113 1.36 4.46 -11.82
CA GLU A 113 0.55 5.64 -11.49
C GLU A 113 -0.84 5.24 -10.95
N ASP A 114 -1.49 4.24 -11.55
CA ASP A 114 -2.81 3.76 -11.14
C ASP A 114 -2.80 3.19 -9.70
N LEU A 115 -1.71 2.52 -9.28
CA LEU A 115 -1.58 2.05 -7.89
C LEU A 115 -1.38 3.21 -6.91
N LEU A 116 -0.65 4.26 -7.31
CA LEU A 116 -0.47 5.43 -6.47
C LEU A 116 -1.76 6.25 -6.36
N ALA A 117 -2.52 6.35 -7.46
CA ALA A 117 -3.84 6.97 -7.47
C ALA A 117 -4.80 6.23 -6.54
N PHE A 118 -4.82 4.89 -6.60
CA PHE A 118 -5.58 4.06 -5.65
C PHE A 118 -5.20 4.35 -4.19
N ILE A 119 -3.90 4.41 -3.87
CA ILE A 119 -3.44 4.70 -2.51
C ILE A 119 -3.88 6.11 -2.08
N GLU A 120 -3.74 7.11 -2.96
CA GLU A 120 -4.20 8.47 -2.69
C GLU A 120 -5.70 8.50 -2.40
N ASP A 121 -6.52 7.89 -3.25
CA ASP A 121 -7.97 7.86 -3.12
C ASP A 121 -8.41 7.15 -1.83
N LEU A 122 -7.80 6.01 -1.50
CA LEU A 122 -8.05 5.28 -0.25
C LEU A 122 -7.81 6.19 0.97
N LEU A 123 -6.65 6.85 1.02
CA LEU A 123 -6.28 7.69 2.17
C LEU A 123 -7.11 8.98 2.24
N VAL A 124 -7.53 9.53 1.10
CA VAL A 124 -8.42 10.70 1.08
C VAL A 124 -9.81 10.31 1.59
N TYR A 125 -10.38 9.22 1.06
CA TYR A 125 -11.71 8.73 1.42
C TYR A 125 -11.84 8.43 2.92
N GLU A 126 -10.95 7.58 3.45
CA GLU A 126 -10.97 7.18 4.88
C GLU A 126 -10.79 8.39 5.82
N SER A 127 -10.03 9.39 5.36
CA SER A 127 -9.88 10.60 6.15
C SER A 127 -11.13 11.50 6.15
N GLU A 128 -11.99 11.40 5.14
CA GLU A 128 -13.27 12.10 5.12
C GLU A 128 -14.33 11.38 5.98
N GLU A 129 -14.15 10.07 6.22
CA GLU A 129 -14.98 9.27 7.13
C GLU A 129 -14.54 9.33 8.60
N ASP A 130 -13.52 10.14 8.93
CA ASP A 130 -12.90 10.25 10.26
C ASP A 130 -12.29 8.92 10.78
N THR A 131 -12.06 7.92 9.91
CA THR A 131 -11.39 6.64 10.22
C THR A 131 -9.86 6.74 10.13
N LEU A 132 -9.36 7.72 9.37
CA LEU A 132 -7.93 7.99 9.21
C LEU A 132 -7.54 9.39 9.70
N THR A 133 -6.54 9.46 10.59
CA THR A 133 -5.99 10.74 11.06
C THR A 133 -5.14 11.42 9.99
N LYS A 134 -4.99 12.75 10.08
CA LYS A 134 -4.16 13.51 9.11
C LYS A 134 -2.69 13.15 9.23
N GLU A 135 -2.25 12.85 10.45
CA GLU A 135 -0.88 12.52 10.80
C GLU A 135 -0.46 11.15 10.25
N ALA A 136 -1.40 10.20 10.14
CA ALA A 136 -1.15 8.87 9.61
C ALA A 136 -1.08 8.80 8.07
N ARG A 137 -1.62 9.79 7.33
CA ARG A 137 -1.66 9.76 5.85
C ARG A 137 -0.28 9.62 5.20
N GLU A 138 0.69 10.42 5.65
CA GLU A 138 2.04 10.40 5.07
C GLU A 138 2.77 9.07 5.36
N PRO A 139 2.80 8.58 6.62
CA PRO A 139 3.30 7.24 6.92
C PRO A 139 2.62 6.13 6.12
N LEU A 140 1.28 6.06 6.11
CA LEU A 140 0.54 5.03 5.36
C LEU A 140 0.84 5.08 3.86
N PHE A 141 0.91 6.27 3.27
CA PHE A 141 1.27 6.42 1.87
C PHE A 141 2.67 5.84 1.61
N VAL A 142 3.66 6.17 2.44
CA VAL A 142 5.03 5.64 2.29
C VAL A 142 5.06 4.13 2.46
N THR A 143 4.37 3.57 3.46
CA THR A 143 4.31 2.12 3.69
C THR A 143 3.71 1.40 2.50
N LEU A 144 2.56 1.86 1.99
CA LEU A 144 1.91 1.27 0.82
C LEU A 144 2.74 1.46 -0.46
N LYS A 145 3.40 2.61 -0.61
CA LYS A 145 4.32 2.86 -1.73
C LYS A 145 5.54 1.93 -1.69
N THR A 146 6.06 1.62 -0.51
CA THR A 146 7.12 0.62 -0.33
C THR A 146 6.64 -0.76 -0.77
N VAL A 147 5.40 -1.15 -0.45
CA VAL A 147 4.78 -2.39 -0.97
C VAL A 147 4.74 -2.39 -2.50
N VAL A 148 4.33 -1.29 -3.13
CA VAL A 148 4.35 -1.16 -4.60
C VAL A 148 5.76 -1.39 -5.15
N ASP A 149 6.77 -0.70 -4.59
CA ASP A 149 8.13 -0.74 -5.13
C ASP A 149 8.84 -2.07 -5.00
N VAL A 150 8.59 -2.83 -3.93
CA VAL A 150 9.23 -4.13 -3.76
C VAL A 150 8.56 -5.22 -4.62
N LEU A 151 7.30 -5.01 -5.01
CA LEU A 151 6.53 -5.97 -5.80
C LEU A 151 6.57 -5.70 -7.32
N THR A 152 7.04 -4.53 -7.78
CA THR A 152 6.91 -4.10 -9.19
C THR A 152 8.19 -3.94 -9.97
#